data_AF-A0A843C369-F1
#
_entry.id   AF-A0A843C369-F1
#
_cell.length_a   1.000
_cell.length_b   1.000
_cell.length_c   1.000
_cell.angle_alpha   90.00
_cell.angle_beta   90.00
_cell.angle_gamma   90.00
#
_symmetry.space_group_name_H-M   'P 1'
#
loop_
_entity.id
_entity.type
_entity.pdbx_description
1 polymer ?
#
loop_
_entity_poly.entity_id
_entity_poly.type
_entity_poly.pdbx_seq_one_letter_code
_entity_poly.pdbx_strand_id
1 'polypeptide(L)' 'MMLKIDTILERLQDSQWHSLDEIGGYVSLSDDKVKRIIAFLEENEFVNFENDKTRAKIRTTGLRFLELPAE' A
#
# COMPACT_ATOMS: atom_id res chain seq x y z
N MET A 1 14.36 -0.73 -11.08
CA MET A 1 14.59 -0.37 -9.68
C MET A 1 13.21 -0.32 -9.04
N MET A 2 12.84 -1.34 -8.27
CA MET A 2 11.48 -1.44 -7.73
C MET A 2 11.30 -0.37 -6.65
N LEU A 3 10.37 0.55 -6.84
CA LEU A 3 10.10 1.59 -5.84
C LEU A 3 9.38 0.93 -4.67
N LYS A 4 9.64 1.41 -3.45
CA LYS A 4 9.01 0.86 -2.23
C LYS A 4 7.47 0.95 -2.29
N ILE A 5 6.92 1.87 -3.07
CA ILE A 5 5.47 2.02 -3.31
C ILE A 5 4.93 0.83 -4.12
N ASP A 6 5.62 0.45 -5.20
CA ASP A 6 5.25 -0.69 -6.05
C ASP A 6 5.17 -1.97 -5.21
N THR A 7 6.20 -2.21 -4.38
CA THR A 7 6.23 -3.35 -3.46
C THR A 7 5.05 -3.34 -2.49
N ILE A 8 4.65 -2.18 -1.96
CA ILE A 8 3.49 -2.10 -1.06
C ILE A 8 2.21 -2.48 -1.80
N LEU A 9 1.97 -1.90 -2.98
CA LEU A 9 0.76 -2.18 -3.77
C LEU A 9 0.69 -3.66 -4.17
N GLU A 10 1.79 -4.24 -4.64
CA GLU A 10 1.86 -5.66 -4.98
C GLU A 10 1.59 -6.57 -3.78
N ARG A 11 2.03 -6.19 -2.57
CA ARG A 11 1.77 -6.99 -1.37
C ARG A 11 0.31 -6.94 -0.93
N LEU A 12 -0.40 -5.86 -1.27
CA LEU A 12 -1.83 -5.70 -0.99
C LEU A 12 -2.74 -6.27 -2.10
N GLN A 13 -2.17 -6.88 -3.16
CA GLN A 13 -2.93 -7.33 -4.34
C GLN A 13 -4.02 -8.37 -4.03
N ASP A 14 -3.90 -9.09 -2.92
CA ASP A 14 -4.88 -10.09 -2.45
C ASP A 14 -6.21 -9.46 -1.97
N SER A 15 -6.27 -8.12 -1.96
CA SER A 15 -7.43 -7.36 -1.51
C SER A 15 -7.84 -7.68 -0.08
N GLN A 16 -6.90 -8.10 0.77
CA GLN A 16 -7.13 -8.28 2.20
C GLN A 16 -6.63 -7.07 2.99
N TRP A 17 -6.95 -7.05 4.28
CA TRP A 17 -6.46 -6.04 5.20
C TRP A 17 -5.12 -6.47 5.77
N HIS A 18 -4.11 -5.62 5.65
CA HIS A 18 -2.77 -5.85 6.18
C HIS A 18 -2.42 -4.78 7.22
N SER A 19 -1.70 -5.18 8.26
CA SER A 19 -1.22 -4.25 9.27
C SER A 19 -0.04 -3.41 8.78
N LEU A 20 0.16 -2.21 9.33
CA LEU A 20 1.32 -1.39 8.98
C LEU A 20 2.66 -2.05 9.34
N ASP A 21 2.71 -2.84 10.42
CA ASP A 21 3.90 -3.61 10.83
C ASP A 21 4.29 -4.60 9.72
N GLU A 22 3.32 -5.40 9.28
CA GLU A 22 3.49 -6.36 8.19
C GLU A 22 3.96 -5.66 6.90
N ILE A 23 3.31 -4.55 6.53
CA ILE A 23 3.70 -3.75 5.35
C ILE A 23 5.12 -3.19 5.51
N GLY A 24 5.46 -2.69 6.70
CA GLY A 24 6.80 -2.17 7.03
C GLY A 24 7.89 -3.23 6.94
N GLY A 25 7.56 -4.47 7.33
CA GLY A 25 8.41 -5.63 7.15
C GLY A 25 8.77 -5.89 5.69
N TYR A 26 7.83 -5.71 4.75
CA TYR A 26 8.07 -5.95 3.33
C TYR A 26 9.05 -4.96 2.68
N VAL A 27 9.07 -3.71 3.15
CA VAL A 27 9.86 -2.63 2.53
C VAL A 27 11.01 -2.14 3.42
N SER A 28 11.20 -2.77 4.58
CA SER A 28 12.19 -2.39 5.60
C SER A 28 12.12 -0.88 5.90
N LEU A 29 10.92 -0.40 6.18
CA LEU A 29 10.66 1.00 6.56
C LEU A 29 10.08 1.04 7.98
N SER A 30 10.36 2.13 8.69
CA SER A 30 9.71 2.41 9.97
C SER A 30 8.22 2.69 9.78
N ASP A 31 7.41 2.38 10.78
CA ASP A 31 5.96 2.59 10.80
C ASP A 31 5.57 4.01 10.40
N ASP A 32 6.28 5.04 10.87
CA ASP A 32 6.02 6.43 10.48
C ASP A 32 6.14 6.68 8.97
N LYS A 33 7.13 6.05 8.32
CA LYS A 33 7.32 6.18 6.88
C LYS A 33 6.26 5.39 6.12
N VAL A 34 5.97 4.17 6.56
CA VAL A 34 4.90 3.35 5.98
C VAL A 34 3.57 4.08 6.07
N LYS A 35 3.24 4.62 7.24
CA LYS A 35 2.01 5.40 7.49
C LYS A 35 1.87 6.59 6.55
N ARG A 36 2.96 7.33 6.29
CA ARG A 36 2.96 8.44 5.31
C ARG A 36 2.71 7.94 3.88
N ILE A 37 3.31 6.81 3.49
CA ILE A 37 3.10 6.22 2.17
C ILE A 37 1.65 5.74 2.02
N ILE A 38 1.11 5.03 3.02
CA ILE A 38 -0.28 4.56 3.01
C ILE A 38 -1.26 5.74 2.96
N ALA A 39 -1.02 6.80 3.74
CA ALA A 39 -1.84 8.00 3.69
C ALA A 39 -1.81 8.65 2.29
N PHE A 40 -0.63 8.75 1.67
CA PHE A 40 -0.51 9.24 0.29
C PHE A 40 -1.29 8.36 -0.71
N LEU A 41 -1.20 7.03 -0.57
CA LEU A 41 -1.95 6.11 -1.42
C LEU A 41 -3.46 6.20 -1.21
N GLU A 42 -3.91 6.45 0.02
CA GLU A 42 -5.31 6.66 0.36
C GLU A 42 -5.85 7.96 -0.26
N GLU A 43 -5.10 9.06 -0.13
CA GLU A 43 -5.45 10.35 -0.73
C GLU A 43 -5.63 10.27 -2.25
N ASN A 44 -4.93 9.34 -2.90
CA ASN A 44 -5.03 9.09 -4.34
C ASN A 44 -5.94 7.89 -4.69
N GLU A 45 -6.74 7.40 -3.73
CA GLU A 45 -7.73 6.34 -3.89
C GLU A 45 -7.17 4.95 -4.29
N PHE A 46 -5.87 4.71 -4.11
CA PHE A 46 -5.23 3.41 -4.38
C PHE A 46 -5.51 2.40 -3.28
N VAL A 47 -5.63 2.85 -2.03
CA VAL A 47 -5.87 2.01 -0.85
C VAL A 47 -6.94 2.62 0.05
N ASN A 48 -7.54 1.80 0.92
CA ASN A 48 -8.24 2.24 2.11
C ASN A 48 -7.28 2.22 3.29
N PHE A 49 -7.33 3.25 4.13
CA PHE A 49 -6.69 3.25 5.44
C PHE A 49 -7.77 3.14 6.51
N GLU A 50 -7.66 2.18 7.42
CA GLU A 50 -8.62 2.03 8.51
C GLU A 50 -8.60 3.28 9.42
N ASN A 51 -9.73 3.61 10.05
CA ASN A 51 -9.88 4.86 10.84
C ASN A 51 -8.87 4.99 11.98
N ASP A 52 -8.44 3.86 12.55
CA ASP A 52 -7.42 3.78 13.60
C ASP A 52 -5.98 3.94 13.04
N LYS A 53 -5.85 3.97 11.72
CA LYS A 53 -4.62 4.06 10.96
C LYS A 53 -3.64 2.92 11.27
N THR A 54 -4.16 1.71 11.50
CA THR A 54 -3.33 0.52 11.77
C THR A 54 -3.28 -0.47 10.61
N ARG A 55 -4.25 -0.41 9.69
CA ARG A 55 -4.39 -1.37 8.58
C ARG A 55 -4.70 -0.72 7.25
N ALA A 56 -4.18 -1.28 6.18
CA ALA A 56 -4.43 -0.85 4.81
C ALA A 56 -4.96 -2.02 3.95
N LYS A 57 -5.77 -1.68 2.95
CA LYS A 57 -6.28 -2.63 1.95
C LYS A 57 -6.33 -1.96 0.59
N ILE A 58 -5.90 -2.62 -0.48
CA ILE A 58 -5.96 -2.05 -1.83
C ILE A 58 -7.41 -1.81 -2.27
N ARG A 59 -7.62 -0.73 -3.03
CA ARG A 59 -8.88 -0.43 -3.73
C ARG A 59 -8.80 -0.93 -5.16
N THR A 60 -9.96 -0.99 -5.82
CA THR A 60 -10.07 -1.34 -7.25
C THR A 60 -9.16 -0.46 -8.13
N THR A 61 -9.03 0.83 -7.82
CA THR A 61 -8.13 1.74 -8.55
C THR A 61 -6.68 1.30 -8.45
N GLY A 62 -6.22 0.90 -7.26
CA GLY A 62 -4.86 0.42 -7.07
C GLY A 62 -4.60 -0.94 -7.73
N LEU A 63 -5.58 -1.84 -7.74
CA LEU A 63 -5.48 -3.10 -8.48
C LEU A 63 -5.32 -2.85 -9.98
N ARG A 64 -6.16 -1.99 -10.56
CA ARG A 64 -6.08 -1.64 -11.99
C ARG A 64 -4.75 -1.01 -12.35
N PHE A 65 -4.16 -0.25 -11.46
CA PHE A 65 -2.83 0.33 -11.68
C PHE A 65 -1.75 -0.74 -11.81
N LEU A 66 -1.82 -1.82 -11.02
CA LEU A 66 -0.88 -2.95 -11.12
C LEU A 66 -1.03 -3.74 -12.43
N GLU A 67 -2.17 -3.64 -13.11
CA GLU A 67 -2.44 -4.29 -14.40
C GLU A 67 -1.94 -3.47 -15.60
N LEU A 68 -1.50 -2.22 -15.39
CA LEU A 68 -1.00 -1.38 -16.46
C LEU A 68 0.38 -1.90 -16.94
N PRO A 69 0.62 -1.94 -18.27
CA PRO A 69 1.93 -2.31 -18.79
C PRO A 69 2.98 -1.31 -18.31
N ALA A 70 4.11 -1.82 -17.80
CA ALA A 70 5.28 -0.99 -17.53
C ALA A 70 5.88 -0.51 -18.86
N GLU A 71 6.05 0.80 -19.01
CA GLU A 71 6.78 1.41 -20.14
C GLU A 71 8.28 1.07 -20.12
#